data_AF-A0A7Y3PUW2-F1
#
_entry.id   AF-A0A7Y3PUW2-F1
#
_cell.length_a   1.000
_cell.length_b   1.000
_cell.length_c   1.000
_cell.angle_alpha   90.00
_cell.angle_beta   90.00
_cell.angle_gamma   90.00
#
_symmetry.space_group_name_H-M   'P 1'
#
loop_
_entity.id
_entity.type
_entity.pdbx_description
1 polymer ?
#
loop_
_entity_poly.entity_id
_entity_poly.type
_entity_poly.pdbx_seq_one_letter_code
_entity_poly.pdbx_strand_id
1 'polypeptide(L)'
;METTSQAVAQAPAAEGGQQVPSARRTVDGYLLAPFPWYGLDEAFTGPRWLMQVGTAADGAVEHGSIGHGDEPSVRNEASEDKEKFAVVVTVAANPSRRSADGTGLLEATSVSSAAWLAGVGLLSFTWPGSMDHSLRDDWLDQQTETAWALADDLDGSDWSTLSLPVDGVPTSFHYRESEFGWVLAGSTPEGVHVGAYGRGMSAYGLGFAMIKDIGEYA
;
A
#
# COMPACT_ATOMS: atom_id res chain seq x y z
N MET A 1 -32.86 -54.19 30.54
CA MET A 1 -31.92 -53.55 29.60
C MET A 1 -32.41 -52.14 29.40
N GLU A 2 -31.83 -51.20 30.14
CA GLU A 2 -32.15 -49.77 30.10
C GLU A 2 -30.88 -49.06 29.64
N THR A 3 -30.95 -48.33 28.53
CA THR A 3 -29.82 -47.60 27.93
C THR A 3 -29.78 -46.19 28.50
N THR A 4 -28.79 -45.93 29.35
CA THR A 4 -28.47 -44.59 29.87
C THR A 4 -27.60 -43.86 28.84
N SER A 5 -28.13 -42.80 28.23
CA SER A 5 -27.39 -41.86 27.38
C SER A 5 -27.06 -40.61 28.19
N GLN A 6 -25.80 -40.41 28.57
CA GLN A 6 -25.26 -39.08 28.90
C GLN A 6 -23.79 -39.04 28.46
N ALA A 7 -23.54 -38.22 27.44
CA ALA A 7 -22.23 -37.88 26.94
C ALA A 7 -21.52 -36.94 27.91
N VAL A 8 -20.25 -37.24 28.23
CA VAL A 8 -19.38 -36.41 29.06
C VAL A 8 -18.15 -36.00 28.24
N ALA A 9 -17.90 -34.70 28.30
CA ALA A 9 -16.65 -33.97 28.04
C ALA A 9 -16.07 -34.00 26.61
N GLN A 10 -16.51 -33.02 25.82
CA GLN A 10 -15.72 -32.49 24.71
C GLN A 10 -14.53 -31.71 25.30
N ALA A 11 -13.32 -32.13 24.95
CA ALA A 11 -12.07 -31.42 25.22
C ALA A 11 -12.10 -30.00 24.62
N PRO A 12 -11.41 -29.01 25.21
CA PRO A 12 -11.33 -27.67 24.64
C PRO A 12 -10.62 -27.78 23.29
N ALA A 13 -11.36 -27.45 22.22
CA ALA A 13 -10.80 -27.28 20.90
C ALA A 13 -9.75 -26.17 20.98
N ALA A 14 -8.52 -26.54 20.62
CA ALA A 14 -7.38 -25.67 20.59
C ALA A 14 -7.72 -24.35 19.90
N GLU A 15 -7.28 -23.25 20.53
CA GLU A 15 -7.06 -21.95 19.91
C GLU A 15 -6.12 -22.13 18.72
N GLY A 16 -6.70 -22.51 17.58
CA GLY A 16 -6.10 -22.49 16.26
C GLY A 16 -6.62 -21.27 15.52
N GLY A 17 -6.56 -20.10 16.16
CA GLY A 17 -6.56 -18.86 15.42
C GLY A 17 -5.34 -18.93 14.54
N GLN A 18 -5.55 -19.25 13.26
CA GLN A 18 -4.51 -19.17 12.26
C GLN A 18 -4.17 -17.69 12.14
N GLN A 19 -3.30 -17.23 13.06
CA GLN A 19 -2.40 -16.14 12.81
C GLN A 19 -1.76 -16.52 11.49
N VAL A 20 -2.28 -15.92 10.41
CA VAL A 20 -1.50 -15.77 9.19
C VAL A 20 -0.18 -15.25 9.71
N PRO A 21 0.92 -16.01 9.55
CA PRO A 21 2.18 -15.58 10.12
C PRO A 21 2.34 -14.13 9.68
N SER A 22 2.74 -13.26 10.60
CA SER A 22 3.54 -12.10 10.26
C SER A 22 4.75 -12.65 9.52
N ALA A 23 4.54 -13.05 8.27
CA ALA A 23 5.51 -13.52 7.32
C ALA A 23 6.27 -12.26 7.03
N ARG A 24 7.17 -12.00 7.98
CA ARG A 24 8.43 -11.34 7.89
C ARG A 24 8.46 -10.57 6.58
N ARG A 25 8.27 -9.26 6.68
CA ARG A 25 8.63 -8.26 5.70
C ARG A 25 10.06 -8.55 5.24
N THR A 26 10.23 -9.57 4.39
CA THR A 26 11.53 -10.13 4.06
C THR A 26 11.99 -9.45 2.81
N VAL A 27 13.20 -8.93 2.91
CA VAL A 27 13.99 -8.39 1.82
C VAL A 27 13.92 -9.28 0.58
N ASP A 28 13.85 -10.61 0.75
CA ASP A 28 13.72 -11.62 -0.31
C ASP A 28 12.63 -11.28 -1.35
N GLY A 29 11.43 -10.88 -0.92
CA GLY A 29 10.34 -10.56 -1.86
C GLY A 29 10.66 -9.32 -2.71
N TYR A 30 11.34 -8.34 -2.12
CA TYR A 30 11.77 -7.13 -2.81
C TYR A 30 12.93 -7.43 -3.79
N LEU A 31 13.85 -8.33 -3.44
CA LEU A 31 14.97 -8.72 -4.29
C LEU A 31 14.55 -9.47 -5.56
N LEU A 32 13.34 -10.02 -5.59
CA LEU A 32 12.77 -10.70 -6.77
C LEU A 32 12.17 -9.74 -7.80
N ALA A 33 12.04 -8.45 -7.47
CA ALA A 33 11.43 -7.49 -8.39
C ALA A 33 12.33 -7.22 -9.62
N PRO A 34 11.77 -7.25 -10.84
CA PRO A 34 12.52 -6.97 -12.06
C PRO A 34 12.67 -5.46 -12.34
N PHE A 35 12.41 -4.61 -11.35
CA PHE A 35 12.38 -3.16 -11.46
C PHE A 35 12.96 -2.49 -10.20
N PRO A 36 13.46 -1.24 -10.30
CA PRO A 36 14.00 -0.52 -9.15
C PRO A 36 12.92 -0.13 -8.15
N TRP A 37 13.22 -0.23 -6.85
CA TRP A 37 12.38 0.30 -5.78
C TRP A 37 12.67 1.78 -5.53
N TYR A 38 11.63 2.53 -5.16
CA TYR A 38 11.76 3.94 -4.78
C TYR A 38 11.33 4.15 -3.32
N GLY A 39 12.00 5.09 -2.66
CA GLY A 39 11.70 5.55 -1.30
C GLY A 39 11.94 7.06 -1.18
N LEU A 40 11.82 7.61 0.03
CA LEU A 40 12.25 8.98 0.28
C LEU A 40 13.77 9.07 0.19
N ASP A 41 14.26 10.18 -0.36
CA ASP A 41 15.67 10.43 -0.60
C ASP A 41 16.51 10.56 0.70
N GLU A 42 17.80 10.79 0.53
CA GLU A 42 18.76 10.90 1.63
C GLU A 42 18.51 12.12 2.54
N ALA A 43 17.67 13.10 2.13
CA ALA A 43 17.28 14.21 3.00
C ALA A 43 16.34 13.74 4.13
N PHE A 44 15.60 12.66 3.91
CA PHE A 44 14.86 12.00 4.98
C PHE A 44 15.80 11.19 5.87
N THR A 45 15.77 11.44 7.18
CA THR A 45 16.68 10.83 8.17
C THR A 45 15.95 10.00 9.24
N GLY A 46 14.62 9.87 9.11
CA GLY A 46 13.81 9.10 10.04
C GLY A 46 13.90 7.58 9.81
N PRO A 47 13.18 6.80 10.64
CA PRO A 47 13.10 5.35 10.50
C PRO A 47 12.47 4.97 9.16
N ARG A 48 12.86 3.80 8.66
CA ARG A 48 12.40 3.22 7.40
C ARG A 48 12.03 1.77 7.64
N TRP A 49 11.04 1.26 6.91
CA TRP A 49 10.56 -0.11 7.09
C TRP A 49 9.95 -0.68 5.82
N LEU A 50 10.13 -1.98 5.61
CA LEU A 50 9.50 -2.72 4.53
C LEU A 50 8.04 -3.08 4.84
N MET A 51 7.22 -3.09 3.79
CA MET A 51 5.85 -3.63 3.82
C MET A 51 5.79 -4.97 3.10
N GLN A 52 4.67 -5.24 2.42
CA GLN A 52 4.49 -6.40 1.57
C GLN A 52 4.66 -6.00 0.10
N VAL A 53 5.16 -6.96 -0.68
CA VAL A 53 5.14 -6.94 -2.14
C VAL A 53 3.88 -7.63 -2.64
N GLY A 54 3.27 -7.07 -3.68
CA GLY A 54 2.20 -7.72 -4.43
C GLY A 54 2.79 -8.50 -5.60
N THR A 55 2.34 -9.74 -5.76
CA THR A 55 2.75 -10.62 -6.87
C THR A 55 1.56 -11.00 -7.72
N ALA A 56 1.76 -11.10 -9.02
CA ALA A 56 0.79 -11.69 -9.93
C ALA A 56 0.61 -13.19 -9.72
N ALA A 57 -0.41 -13.75 -10.39
CA ALA A 57 -0.71 -15.18 -10.38
C ALA A 57 0.44 -16.08 -10.88
N ASP A 58 1.32 -15.57 -11.72
CA ASP A 58 2.54 -16.26 -12.19
C ASP A 58 3.74 -16.09 -11.25
N GLY A 59 3.57 -15.38 -10.12
CA GLY A 59 4.58 -15.13 -9.11
C GLY A 59 5.48 -13.93 -9.39
N ALA A 60 5.29 -13.19 -10.50
CA ALA A 60 6.05 -11.99 -10.76
C ALA A 60 5.67 -10.88 -9.77
N VAL A 61 6.66 -10.20 -9.18
CA VAL A 61 6.42 -9.01 -8.34
C VAL A 61 5.90 -7.89 -9.25
N GLU A 62 4.77 -7.29 -8.88
CA GLU A 62 4.13 -6.21 -9.65
C GLU A 62 4.18 -4.87 -8.93
N HIS A 63 4.15 -4.89 -7.60
CA HIS A 63 4.25 -3.68 -6.80
C HIS A 63 4.75 -4.00 -5.38
N GLY A 64 5.07 -2.96 -4.63
CA GLY A 64 5.49 -3.06 -3.24
C GLY A 64 5.54 -1.69 -2.61
N SER A 65 5.56 -1.65 -1.28
CA SER A 65 5.51 -0.40 -0.53
C SER A 65 6.60 -0.31 0.53
N ILE A 66 7.07 0.90 0.78
CA ILE A 66 8.19 1.17 1.69
C ILE A 66 7.84 2.36 2.54
N GLY A 67 7.85 2.17 3.85
CA GLY A 67 7.43 3.16 4.82
C GLY A 67 8.57 3.97 5.40
N HIS A 68 8.24 5.21 5.77
CA HIS A 68 9.15 6.22 6.29
C HIS A 68 8.47 6.93 7.45
N GLY A 69 9.17 7.08 8.57
CA GLY A 69 8.64 7.66 9.79
C GLY A 69 7.93 6.61 10.65
N ASP A 70 6.92 7.04 11.41
CA ASP A 70 6.19 6.16 12.31
C ASP A 70 5.50 5.03 11.52
N GLU A 71 5.43 3.83 12.09
CA GLU A 71 4.61 2.77 11.49
C GLU A 71 3.14 3.12 11.72
N PRO A 72 2.31 3.21 10.66
CA PRO A 72 0.94 3.66 10.78
C PRO A 72 0.13 2.67 11.63
N SER A 73 -0.62 3.20 12.60
CA SER A 73 -1.62 2.44 13.32
C SER A 73 -3.03 2.87 12.92
N VAL A 74 -3.98 2.02 13.29
CA VAL A 74 -5.40 2.25 13.03
C VAL A 74 -5.85 3.54 13.74
N ARG A 75 -6.19 4.57 12.96
CA ARG A 75 -6.81 5.80 13.45
C ARG A 75 -8.23 5.49 13.90
N ASN A 76 -8.53 5.82 15.16
CA ASN A 76 -9.90 5.88 15.68
C ASN A 76 -10.30 7.36 15.78
N GLU A 77 -11.58 7.70 15.64
CA GLU A 77 -12.06 9.10 15.68
C GLU A 77 -11.64 9.87 16.95
N ALA A 78 -11.29 9.15 18.03
CA ALA A 78 -10.83 9.72 19.30
C ALA A 78 -9.29 9.91 19.42
N SER A 79 -8.47 9.46 18.46
CA SER A 79 -7.01 9.58 18.53
C SER A 79 -6.51 10.82 17.78
N GLU A 80 -5.77 11.70 18.48
CA GLU A 80 -5.00 12.77 17.82
C GLU A 80 -4.01 12.17 16.81
N ASP A 81 -3.82 12.84 15.67
CA ASP A 81 -2.85 12.46 14.63
C ASP A 81 -1.42 12.67 15.13
N LYS A 82 -0.92 11.72 15.94
CA LYS A 82 0.45 11.75 16.48
C LYS A 82 1.47 11.17 15.51
N GLU A 83 1.03 10.29 14.63
CA GLU A 83 1.89 9.57 13.69
C GLU A 83 2.26 10.44 12.50
N LYS A 84 3.56 10.48 12.21
CA LYS A 84 4.12 11.19 11.07
C LYS A 84 4.79 10.18 10.16
N PHE A 85 4.11 9.86 9.07
CA PHE A 85 4.59 8.83 8.15
C PHE A 85 4.34 9.21 6.69
N ALA A 86 5.15 8.60 5.83
CA ALA A 86 4.93 8.54 4.40
C ALA A 86 5.26 7.12 3.92
N VAL A 87 4.42 6.57 3.04
CA VAL A 87 4.65 5.28 2.39
C VAL A 87 4.79 5.52 0.90
N VAL A 88 5.86 4.98 0.32
CA VAL A 88 6.15 5.02 -1.11
C VAL A 88 5.78 3.67 -1.70
N VAL A 89 4.87 3.66 -2.66
CA VAL A 89 4.45 2.51 -3.45
C VAL A 89 5.16 2.57 -4.78
N THR A 90 5.91 1.53 -5.13
CA THR A 90 6.46 1.36 -6.48
C THR A 90 5.64 0.32 -7.22
N VAL A 91 5.24 0.63 -8.45
CA VAL A 91 4.50 -0.25 -9.35
C VAL A 91 5.33 -0.45 -10.62
N ALA A 92 5.49 -1.72 -11.01
CA ALA A 92 6.15 -2.09 -12.25
C ALA A 92 5.50 -1.36 -13.45
N ALA A 93 6.30 -1.03 -14.45
CA ALA A 93 5.78 -0.51 -15.72
C ALA A 93 5.48 -1.68 -16.66
N ASN A 94 4.20 -1.93 -16.92
CA ASN A 94 3.74 -3.00 -17.78
C ASN A 94 2.65 -2.48 -18.72
N PRO A 95 3.02 -1.92 -19.88
CA PRO A 95 2.09 -1.24 -20.80
C PRO A 95 1.15 -2.20 -21.55
N SER A 96 1.38 -3.51 -21.49
CA SER A 96 0.45 -4.52 -22.01
C SER A 96 0.86 -5.90 -21.49
N ARG A 97 -0.02 -6.57 -20.76
CA ARG A 97 0.24 -7.92 -20.26
C ARG A 97 -0.73 -8.92 -20.87
N ARG A 98 -0.26 -10.11 -21.23
CA ARG A 98 -1.13 -11.24 -21.61
C ARG A 98 -1.40 -12.08 -20.37
N SER A 99 -2.63 -12.53 -20.20
CA SER A 99 -3.00 -13.47 -19.15
C SER A 99 -2.15 -14.74 -19.25
N ALA A 100 -1.74 -15.30 -18.12
CA ALA A 100 -0.86 -16.48 -18.07
C ALA A 100 -1.47 -17.74 -18.72
N ASP A 101 -2.80 -17.79 -18.81
CA ASP A 101 -3.57 -18.84 -19.50
C ASP A 101 -3.83 -18.53 -20.99
N GLY A 102 -3.34 -17.38 -21.49
CA GLY A 102 -3.50 -16.93 -22.87
C GLY A 102 -4.91 -16.44 -23.24
N THR A 103 -5.83 -16.30 -22.27
CA THR A 103 -7.25 -16.04 -22.55
C THR A 103 -7.62 -14.55 -22.62
N GLY A 104 -6.72 -13.63 -22.27
CA GLY A 104 -7.01 -12.19 -22.26
C GLY A 104 -5.79 -11.28 -22.18
N LEU A 105 -6.02 -9.98 -22.35
CA LEU A 105 -5.08 -8.92 -22.00
C LEU A 105 -5.36 -8.51 -20.54
N LEU A 106 -4.33 -8.50 -19.69
CA LEU A 106 -4.40 -7.95 -18.35
C LEU A 106 -4.25 -6.42 -18.43
N GLU A 107 -4.84 -5.74 -17.44
CA GLU A 107 -4.81 -4.28 -17.33
C GLU A 107 -3.36 -3.76 -17.27
N ALA A 108 -3.07 -2.72 -18.04
CA ALA A 108 -1.77 -2.09 -18.03
C ALA A 108 -1.59 -1.37 -16.69
N THR A 109 -0.47 -1.61 -16.02
CA THR A 109 -0.10 -0.79 -14.85
C THR A 109 0.16 0.63 -15.32
N SER A 110 -0.41 1.60 -14.61
CA SER A 110 -0.32 3.02 -14.96
C SER A 110 -0.08 3.88 -13.71
N VAL A 111 0.02 5.20 -13.91
CA VAL A 111 0.00 6.16 -12.80
C VAL A 111 -1.30 6.04 -12.00
N SER A 112 -2.43 5.74 -12.64
CA SER A 112 -3.70 5.46 -11.97
C SER A 112 -3.61 4.23 -11.07
N SER A 113 -2.94 3.16 -11.49
CA SER A 113 -2.71 1.99 -10.63
C SER A 113 -1.90 2.35 -9.37
N ALA A 114 -0.90 3.22 -9.52
CA ALA A 114 -0.11 3.71 -8.40
C ALA A 114 -0.92 4.63 -7.46
N ALA A 115 -1.77 5.51 -8.01
CA ALA A 115 -2.69 6.34 -7.26
C ALA A 115 -3.70 5.50 -6.47
N TRP A 116 -4.27 4.47 -7.10
CA TRP A 116 -5.20 3.55 -6.48
C TRP A 116 -4.56 2.81 -5.29
N LEU A 117 -3.37 2.21 -5.49
CA LEU A 117 -2.66 1.52 -4.41
C LEU A 117 -2.30 2.46 -3.24
N ALA A 118 -1.91 3.70 -3.54
CA ALA A 118 -1.62 4.69 -2.51
C ALA A 118 -2.89 5.14 -1.76
N GLY A 119 -4.01 5.31 -2.46
CA GLY A 119 -5.31 5.62 -1.87
C GLY A 119 -5.82 4.50 -0.95
N VAL A 120 -5.83 3.26 -1.42
CA VAL A 120 -6.19 2.08 -0.61
C VAL A 120 -5.27 1.96 0.60
N GLY A 121 -3.96 2.19 0.41
CA GLY A 121 -2.98 2.16 1.50
C GLY A 121 -3.28 3.19 2.59
N LEU A 122 -3.56 4.44 2.22
CA LEU A 122 -3.93 5.50 3.16
C LEU A 122 -5.19 5.14 3.97
N LEU A 123 -6.20 4.63 3.28
CA LEU A 123 -7.50 4.32 3.87
C LEU A 123 -7.44 3.05 4.74
N SER A 124 -6.56 2.10 4.44
CA SER A 124 -6.42 0.87 5.26
C SER A 124 -6.12 1.13 6.75
N PHE A 125 -5.64 2.33 7.10
CA PHE A 125 -5.35 2.76 8.48
C PHE A 125 -6.38 3.74 9.06
N THR A 126 -7.55 3.91 8.44
CA THR A 126 -8.63 4.79 8.95
C THR A 126 -9.83 3.95 9.35
N TRP A 127 -9.95 3.53 10.61
CA TRP A 127 -11.06 2.67 11.02
C TRP A 127 -12.07 3.47 11.85
N PRO A 128 -13.37 3.41 11.54
CA PRO A 128 -14.38 3.78 12.52
C PRO A 128 -14.31 2.81 13.71
N GLY A 129 -14.23 3.36 14.92
CA GLY A 129 -13.71 2.70 16.12
C GLY A 129 -14.42 1.43 16.62
N SER A 130 -15.58 1.07 16.06
CA SER A 130 -16.36 -0.12 16.45
C SER A 130 -17.03 -0.77 15.25
N MET A 131 -16.29 -1.55 14.46
CA MET A 131 -16.85 -2.38 13.39
C MET A 131 -16.59 -3.87 13.62
N ASP A 132 -17.65 -4.68 13.48
CA ASP A 132 -17.54 -6.13 13.32
C ASP A 132 -16.93 -6.50 11.96
N HIS A 133 -16.62 -7.77 11.72
CA HIS A 133 -15.90 -8.21 10.52
C HIS A 133 -16.67 -7.92 9.22
N SER A 134 -17.99 -8.13 9.20
CA SER A 134 -18.83 -7.82 8.02
C SER A 134 -18.83 -6.33 7.69
N LEU A 135 -18.95 -5.49 8.71
CA LEU A 135 -18.97 -4.04 8.52
C LEU A 135 -17.60 -3.50 8.10
N ARG A 136 -16.51 -4.19 8.46
CA ARG A 136 -15.16 -3.91 7.94
C ARG A 136 -15.04 -4.27 6.46
N ASP A 137 -15.53 -5.43 6.05
CA ASP A 137 -15.44 -5.85 4.65
C ASP A 137 -16.26 -4.89 3.77
N ASP A 138 -17.48 -4.55 4.17
CA ASP A 138 -18.32 -3.54 3.50
C ASP A 138 -17.66 -2.15 3.45
N TRP A 139 -16.96 -1.76 4.52
CA TRP A 139 -16.24 -0.49 4.59
C TRP A 139 -14.99 -0.50 3.69
N LEU A 140 -14.23 -1.59 3.65
CA LEU A 140 -13.08 -1.76 2.75
C LEU A 140 -13.51 -1.79 1.28
N ASP A 141 -14.64 -2.41 0.97
CA ASP A 141 -15.22 -2.39 -0.38
C ASP A 141 -15.60 -0.97 -0.78
N GLN A 142 -16.23 -0.19 0.11
CA GLN A 142 -16.51 1.23 -0.13
C GLN A 142 -15.25 2.08 -0.30
N GLN A 143 -14.18 1.80 0.45
CA GLN A 143 -12.90 2.48 0.29
C GLN A 143 -12.20 2.09 -1.01
N THR A 144 -12.36 0.85 -1.46
CA THR A 144 -11.83 0.37 -2.74
C THR A 144 -12.53 1.06 -3.90
N GLU A 145 -13.86 1.20 -3.85
CA GLU A 145 -14.64 1.99 -4.80
C GLU A 145 -14.25 3.48 -4.78
N THR A 146 -13.99 4.04 -3.59
CA THR A 146 -13.51 5.43 -3.45
C THR A 146 -12.11 5.59 -4.04
N ALA A 147 -11.20 4.65 -3.77
CA ALA A 147 -9.86 4.62 -4.36
C ALA A 147 -9.92 4.44 -5.88
N TRP A 148 -10.92 3.70 -6.39
CA TRP A 148 -11.15 3.51 -7.82
C TRP A 148 -11.61 4.83 -8.47
N ALA A 149 -12.62 5.49 -7.90
CA ALA A 149 -13.06 6.81 -8.34
C ALA A 149 -11.94 7.87 -8.25
N LEU A 150 -11.04 7.74 -7.27
CA LEU A 150 -9.85 8.58 -7.11
C LEU A 150 -8.86 8.41 -8.27
N ALA A 151 -8.68 7.19 -8.77
CA ALA A 151 -7.66 6.85 -9.76
C ALA A 151 -8.14 6.93 -11.22
N ASP A 152 -9.45 6.96 -11.46
CA ASP A 152 -10.06 6.92 -12.80
C ASP A 152 -9.78 8.20 -13.62
N ASP A 153 -9.82 9.39 -13.00
CA ASP A 153 -9.54 10.68 -13.66
C ASP A 153 -8.51 11.52 -12.90
N LEU A 154 -7.23 11.27 -13.18
CA LEU A 154 -6.12 12.00 -12.56
C LEU A 154 -5.98 13.46 -13.04
N ASP A 155 -6.61 13.81 -14.16
CA ASP A 155 -6.65 15.19 -14.69
C ASP A 155 -7.89 15.96 -14.21
N GLY A 156 -8.76 15.30 -13.45
CA GLY A 156 -9.96 15.87 -12.86
C GLY A 156 -9.68 16.93 -11.80
N SER A 157 -10.70 17.72 -11.46
CA SER A 157 -10.59 18.87 -10.53
C SER A 157 -10.21 18.53 -9.09
N ASP A 158 -10.35 17.26 -8.72
CA ASP A 158 -9.96 16.75 -7.39
C ASP A 158 -8.44 16.61 -7.23
N TRP A 159 -7.71 16.61 -8.34
CA TRP A 159 -6.26 16.50 -8.37
C TRP A 159 -5.63 17.85 -8.70
N SER A 160 -4.44 18.04 -8.16
CA SER A 160 -3.54 19.13 -8.50
C SER A 160 -2.19 18.57 -8.90
N THR A 161 -1.31 19.42 -9.44
CA THR A 161 0.04 19.00 -9.81
C THR A 161 1.06 19.50 -8.80
N LEU A 162 1.93 18.61 -8.35
CA LEU A 162 3.08 18.92 -7.50
C LEU A 162 4.36 18.49 -8.21
N SER A 163 5.36 19.39 -8.26
CA SER A 163 6.69 19.04 -8.77
C SER A 163 7.61 18.65 -7.62
N LEU A 164 8.04 17.40 -7.60
CA LEU A 164 8.93 16.84 -6.58
C LEU A 164 10.17 16.22 -7.24
N PRO A 165 11.35 16.29 -6.61
CA PRO A 165 12.54 15.66 -7.16
C PRO A 165 12.43 14.13 -7.10
N VAL A 166 12.79 13.46 -8.19
CA VAL A 166 13.06 12.02 -8.28
C VAL A 166 14.49 11.88 -8.75
N ASP A 167 15.37 11.32 -7.91
CA ASP A 167 16.82 11.27 -8.14
C ASP A 167 17.41 12.66 -8.47
N GLY A 168 16.89 13.68 -7.81
CA GLY A 168 17.27 15.09 -8.03
C GLY A 168 16.67 15.75 -9.28
N VAL A 169 15.90 15.02 -10.10
CA VAL A 169 15.23 15.55 -11.29
C VAL A 169 13.80 16.01 -10.94
N PRO A 170 13.42 17.27 -11.19
CA PRO A 170 12.05 17.73 -10.98
C PRO A 170 11.07 16.91 -11.83
N THR A 171 10.14 16.24 -11.15
CA THR A 171 9.18 15.32 -11.76
C THR A 171 7.77 15.72 -11.34
N SER A 172 6.81 15.60 -12.26
CA SER A 172 5.42 15.97 -12.03
C SER A 172 4.65 14.82 -11.40
N PHE A 173 3.93 15.10 -10.31
CA PHE A 173 3.03 14.18 -9.63
C PHE A 173 1.62 14.76 -9.58
N HIS A 174 0.61 13.90 -9.77
CA HIS A 174 -0.74 14.20 -9.33
C HIS A 174 -0.76 14.17 -7.80
N TYR A 175 -1.36 15.18 -7.18
CA TYR A 175 -1.43 15.37 -5.74
C TYR A 175 -2.86 15.69 -5.31
N ARG A 176 -3.31 15.01 -4.24
CA ARG A 176 -4.59 15.27 -3.58
C ARG A 176 -4.42 15.16 -2.07
N GLU A 177 -5.13 16.01 -1.35
CA GLU A 177 -5.19 16.01 0.11
C GLU A 177 -6.64 15.82 0.58
N SER A 178 -6.80 15.18 1.72
CA SER A 178 -8.08 14.88 2.36
C SER A 178 -7.95 14.98 3.88
N GLU A 179 -9.04 14.81 4.61
CA GLU A 179 -9.03 14.73 6.08
C GLU A 179 -8.27 13.52 6.65
N PHE A 180 -7.97 12.53 5.82
CA PHE A 180 -7.26 11.31 6.20
C PHE A 180 -5.74 11.41 5.99
N GLY A 181 -5.30 12.39 5.19
CA GLY A 181 -3.93 12.54 4.73
C GLY A 181 -3.89 12.90 3.25
N TRP A 182 -2.73 12.71 2.64
CA TRP A 182 -2.50 13.03 1.23
C TRP A 182 -2.11 11.79 0.43
N VAL A 183 -2.34 11.87 -0.87
CA VAL A 183 -1.94 10.89 -1.88
C VAL A 183 -1.26 11.62 -3.03
N LEU A 184 -0.22 11.01 -3.59
CA LEU A 184 0.40 11.43 -4.83
C LEU A 184 0.67 10.25 -5.75
N ALA A 185 0.72 10.50 -7.05
CA ALA A 185 1.08 9.50 -8.05
C ALA A 185 1.76 10.12 -9.27
N GLY A 186 2.77 9.44 -9.79
CA GLY A 186 3.53 9.89 -10.96
C GLY A 186 4.39 8.77 -11.55
N SER A 187 5.21 9.12 -12.53
CA SER A 187 6.15 8.20 -13.16
C SER A 187 7.56 8.70 -12.97
N THR A 188 8.48 7.77 -12.72
CA THR A 188 9.91 8.06 -12.62
C THR A 188 10.56 8.13 -14.00
N PRO A 189 11.75 8.75 -14.15
CA PRO A 189 12.51 8.71 -15.39
C PRO A 189 12.85 7.29 -15.86
N GLU A 190 13.00 6.34 -14.94
CA GLU A 190 13.26 4.91 -15.22
C GLU A 190 12.01 4.12 -15.66
N GLY A 191 10.86 4.80 -15.76
CA GLY A 191 9.63 4.25 -16.32
C GLY A 191 8.70 3.57 -15.31
N VAL A 192 9.15 3.28 -14.08
CA VAL A 192 8.25 2.75 -13.03
C VAL A 192 7.29 3.83 -12.52
N HIS A 193 6.10 3.42 -12.10
CA HIS A 193 5.12 4.32 -11.49
C HIS A 193 5.33 4.35 -9.98
N VAL A 194 5.25 5.55 -9.41
CA VAL A 194 5.36 5.78 -7.97
C VAL A 194 4.07 6.39 -7.48
N GLY A 195 3.46 5.72 -6.51
CA GLY A 195 2.42 6.29 -5.66
C GLY A 195 3.02 6.60 -4.30
N ALA A 196 2.53 7.60 -3.59
CA ALA A 196 2.84 7.74 -2.17
C ALA A 196 1.66 8.29 -1.42
N TYR A 197 1.61 8.00 -0.12
CA TYR A 197 0.61 8.54 0.78
C TYR A 197 1.22 8.81 2.14
N GLY A 198 0.59 9.69 2.91
CA GLY A 198 1.08 10.00 4.25
C GLY A 198 0.12 10.82 5.08
N ARG A 199 0.43 10.91 6.37
CA ARG A 199 -0.30 11.67 7.39
C ARG A 199 0.69 12.24 8.39
N GLY A 200 0.41 13.44 8.91
CA GLY A 200 1.25 14.14 9.89
C GLY A 200 2.59 14.66 9.35
N MET A 201 3.02 14.19 8.18
CA MET A 201 4.13 14.71 7.38
C MET A 201 3.57 15.46 6.18
N SER A 202 4.20 16.56 5.79
CA SER A 202 3.81 17.29 4.58
C SER A 202 4.30 16.56 3.33
N ALA A 203 3.46 16.47 2.29
CA ALA A 203 3.89 16.02 0.96
C ALA A 203 4.83 17.03 0.28
N TYR A 204 4.71 18.31 0.65
CA TYR A 204 5.50 19.38 0.08
C TYR A 204 6.95 19.25 0.55
N GLY A 205 7.88 19.22 -0.40
CA GLY A 205 9.32 19.12 -0.12
C GLY A 205 9.82 17.70 0.12
N LEU A 206 8.98 16.67 -0.10
CA LEU A 206 9.48 15.31 -0.24
C LEU A 206 10.34 15.18 -1.49
N GLY A 207 11.38 14.36 -1.41
CA GLY A 207 12.14 13.90 -2.56
C GLY A 207 12.14 12.38 -2.59
N PHE A 208 12.11 11.83 -3.80
CA PHE A 208 12.18 10.39 -4.03
C PHE A 208 13.54 10.02 -4.61
N ALA A 209 14.02 8.86 -4.25
CA ALA A 209 15.24 8.30 -4.84
C ALA A 209 15.08 6.80 -5.07
N MET A 210 15.77 6.32 -6.09
CA MET A 210 15.99 4.90 -6.27
C MET A 210 16.74 4.33 -5.06
N ILE A 211 16.23 3.24 -4.50
CA ILE A 211 16.85 2.55 -3.38
C ILE A 211 18.01 1.70 -3.90
N LYS A 212 19.21 2.04 -3.43
CA LYS A 212 20.46 1.37 -3.82
C LYS A 212 20.61 0.01 -3.14
N ASP A 213 20.20 -0.09 -1.88
CA ASP A 213 20.23 -1.32 -1.10
C ASP A 213 18.94 -1.43 -0.27
N ILE A 214 18.05 -2.34 -0.70
CA ILE A 214 16.77 -2.58 -0.02
C ILE A 214 16.96 -3.31 1.33
N GLY A 215 18.12 -3.92 1.56
CA GLY A 215 18.48 -4.53 2.84
C GLY A 215 18.62 -3.52 3.97
N GLU A 216 18.83 -2.23 3.68
CA GLU A 216 18.90 -1.16 4.70
C GLU A 216 17.55 -0.89 5.40
N TYR A 217 16.45 -1.47 4.89
CA TYR A 217 15.08 -1.22 5.33
C TYR A 217 14.49 -2.35 6.21
N ALA A 218 15.29 -3.38 6.54
CA ALA A 218 14.86 -4.61 7.21
C ALA A 218 15.50 -4.87 8.59
#